data_AF-A0A7L2X5T0-F1
#
_entry.id   AF-A0A7L2X5T0-F1
#
_cell.length_a   1.000
_cell.length_b   1.000
_cell.length_c   1.000
_cell.angle_alpha   90.00
_cell.angle_beta   90.00
_cell.angle_gamma   90.00
#
_symmetry.space_group_name_H-M   'P 1'
#
loop_
_entity.id
_entity.type
_entity.pdbx_description
1 polymer ?
#
loop_
_entity_poly.entity_id
_entity_poly.type
_entity_poly.pdbx_seq_one_letter_code
_entity_poly.pdbx_strand_id
1 'polypeptide(L)' 'RLYACGDCGKRFAESSHLLRHRVTHSGERPFQCRLCGKSYGDSSYLAVHQRAHTGAHPYRCHRCGKAFARSSTLARHQR' A
#
# COMPACT_ATOMS: atom_id res chain seq x y z
N ARG A 1 -3.91 8.17 -23.62
CA ARG A 1 -4.62 9.28 -22.93
C ARG A 1 -4.31 9.19 -21.45
N LEU A 2 -3.89 10.28 -20.80
CA LEU A 2 -3.60 10.29 -19.35
C LEU A 2 -4.82 10.79 -18.56
N TYR A 3 -4.97 10.35 -17.32
CA TYR A 3 -6.00 10.78 -16.38
C TYR A 3 -5.47 11.95 -15.54
N ALA A 4 -6.11 13.11 -15.60
CA ALA A 4 -5.71 14.30 -14.86
C ALA A 4 -6.50 14.45 -13.55
N CYS A 5 -5.83 14.86 -12.49
CA CYS A 5 -6.45 15.28 -11.24
C CYS A 5 -6.99 16.71 -11.40
N GLY A 6 -8.27 16.91 -11.09
CA GLY A 6 -8.90 18.23 -11.13
C GLY A 6 -8.35 19.19 -10.07
N ASP A 7 -7.96 18.67 -8.90
CA ASP A 7 -7.56 19.51 -7.77
C ASP A 7 -6.11 20.02 -7.87
N CYS A 8 -5.23 19.31 -8.58
CA CYS A 8 -3.80 19.66 -8.64
C CYS A 8 -3.14 19.47 -10.01
N GLY A 9 -3.89 19.09 -11.05
CA GLY A 9 -3.39 18.93 -12.42
C GLY A 9 -2.48 17.73 -12.66
N LYS A 10 -2.08 16.96 -11.62
CA LYS A 10 -1.23 15.77 -11.77
C LYS A 10 -1.85 14.75 -12.71
N ARG A 11 -1.02 14.12 -13.55
CA ARG A 11 -1.44 13.19 -14.59
C ARG A 11 -0.97 11.78 -14.30
N PHE A 12 -1.86 10.81 -14.51
CA PHE A 12 -1.63 9.40 -14.23
C PHE A 12 -1.88 8.56 -15.49
N ALA A 13 -1.10 7.50 -15.67
CA ALA A 13 -1.29 6.56 -16.77
C ALA A 13 -2.57 5.73 -16.62
N GLU A 14 -3.02 5.50 -15.38
CA GLU A 14 -4.17 4.65 -15.04
C GLU A 14 -5.18 5.42 -14.17
N SER A 15 -6.47 5.11 -14.36
CA SER A 15 -7.55 5.70 -13.57
C SER A 15 -7.52 5.27 -12.10
N SER A 16 -7.11 4.03 -11.83
CA SER A 16 -6.88 3.48 -10.49
C SER A 16 -5.87 4.32 -9.70
N HIS A 17 -4.79 4.74 -10.36
CA HIS A 17 -3.77 5.61 -9.77
C HIS A 17 -4.28 7.02 -9.50
N LEU A 18 -5.10 7.58 -10.40
CA LEU A 18 -5.78 8.85 -10.14
C LEU A 18 -6.75 8.75 -8.96
N LEU A 19 -7.55 7.67 -8.88
CA LEU A 19 -8.50 7.47 -7.79
C LEU A 19 -7.79 7.39 -6.44
N ARG A 20 -6.72 6.58 -6.35
CA ARG A 20 -5.86 6.52 -5.15
C ARG A 20 -5.23 7.87 -4.83
N HIS A 21 -4.83 8.64 -5.85
CA HIS A 21 -4.29 9.97 -5.62
C HIS A 21 -5.33 10.93 -5.02
N ARG A 22 -6.60 10.88 -5.45
CA ARG A 22 -7.65 11.76 -4.90
C ARG A 22 -7.87 11.57 -3.39
N VAL A 23 -7.53 10.41 -2.85
CA VAL A 23 -7.51 10.18 -1.38
C VAL A 23 -6.56 11.14 -0.67
N THR A 24 -5.48 11.60 -1.31
CA THR A 24 -4.55 12.57 -0.69
C THR A 24 -5.14 13.97 -0.55
N HIS A 25 -6.19 14.28 -1.30
CA HIS A 25 -6.89 15.57 -1.20
C HIS A 25 -8.08 15.50 -0.25
N SER A 26 -8.92 14.46 -0.41
CA SER A 26 -10.14 14.28 0.39
C SER A 26 -9.87 13.80 1.82
N GLY A 27 -8.76 13.09 2.05
CA GLY A 27 -8.52 12.39 3.32
C GLY A 27 -9.40 11.16 3.53
N GLU A 28 -10.31 10.84 2.60
CA GLU A 28 -11.19 9.67 2.70
C GLU A 28 -10.41 8.37 2.58
N ARG A 29 -10.48 7.53 3.61
CA ARG A 29 -9.74 6.28 3.69
C ARG A 29 -10.74 5.12 3.76
N PRO A 30 -11.22 4.61 2.62
CA PRO A 30 -12.34 3.66 2.59
C PRO A 30 -11.96 2.27 3.12
N PHE A 31 -10.67 1.95 3.22
CA PHE A 31 -10.22 0.62 3.63
C PHE A 31 -9.89 0.59 5.12
N GLN A 32 -10.86 0.22 5.96
CA GLN A 32 -10.69 0.14 7.40
C GLN A 32 -10.22 -1.23 7.89
N CYS A 33 -9.25 -1.25 8.80
CA CYS A 33 -8.84 -2.43 9.54
C CYS A 33 -9.89 -2.77 10.61
N ARG A 34 -10.51 -3.94 10.49
CA ARG A 34 -11.52 -4.41 11.46
C ARG A 34 -10.95 -4.74 12.84
N LEU A 35 -9.63 -4.93 12.95
CA LEU A 35 -8.98 -5.29 14.23
C LEU A 35 -8.64 -4.07 15.09
N CYS A 36 -8.30 -2.92 14.48
CA CYS A 36 -7.86 -1.74 15.23
C CYS A 36 -8.49 -0.42 14.75
N GLY A 37 -9.43 -0.47 13.81
CA GLY A 37 -10.14 0.72 13.29
C GLY A 37 -9.31 1.63 12.38
N LYS A 38 -8.00 1.36 12.18
CA LYS A 38 -7.14 2.18 11.31
C LYS A 38 -7.57 2.06 9.85
N SER A 39 -7.73 3.20 9.18
CA SER A 39 -8.14 3.27 7.79
C SER A 39 -6.99 3.54 6.82
N TYR A 40 -7.15 3.12 5.56
CA TYR A 40 -6.17 3.27 4.47
C TYR A 40 -6.85 3.75 3.19
N GLY A 41 -6.10 4.46 2.35
CA GLY A 41 -6.55 4.92 1.03
C GLY A 41 -6.39 3.88 -0.09
N ASP A 42 -5.75 2.75 0.20
CA ASP A 42 -5.50 1.66 -0.75
C ASP A 42 -5.64 0.32 -0.01
N SER A 43 -6.35 -0.63 -0.62
CA SER A 43 -6.55 -1.98 -0.09
C SER A 43 -5.24 -2.73 0.09
N SER A 44 -4.24 -2.48 -0.76
CA SER A 44 -2.91 -3.07 -0.68
C SER A 44 -2.19 -2.66 0.61
N TYR A 45 -2.34 -1.41 1.05
CA TYR A 45 -1.78 -0.95 2.32
C TYR A 45 -2.51 -1.56 3.51
N LEU A 46 -3.83 -1.71 3.45
CA LEU A 46 -4.59 -2.42 4.48
C LEU A 46 -4.13 -3.88 4.60
N ALA A 47 -4.00 -4.59 3.48
CA ALA A 47 -3.57 -5.99 3.46
C ALA A 47 -2.16 -6.17 4.06
N VAL A 48 -1.22 -5.26 3.74
CA VAL A 48 0.11 -5.26 4.38
C VAL A 48 0.02 -4.94 5.87
N HIS A 49 -0.83 -3.99 6.27
CA HIS A 49 -1.02 -3.65 7.67
C HIS A 49 -1.57 -4.82 8.48
N GLN A 50 -2.53 -5.58 7.93
CA GLN A 50 -3.08 -6.77 8.59
C GLN A 50 -2.03 -7.85 8.90
N ARG A 51 -0.93 -7.88 8.13
CA ARG A 51 0.22 -8.76 8.44
C ARG A 51 0.88 -8.42 9.78
N ALA A 52 0.82 -7.16 10.22
CA ALA A 52 1.34 -6.76 11.53
C ALA A 52 0.50 -7.31 12.70
N HIS A 53 -0.79 -7.56 12.48
CA HIS A 53 -1.65 -8.20 13.48
C HIS A 53 -1.43 -9.71 13.57
N THR A 54 -1.19 -10.35 12.42
CA THR A 54 -1.02 -11.81 12.34
C THR A 54 0.43 -12.26 12.51
N GLY A 55 1.40 -11.34 12.49
CA GLY A 55 2.82 -11.68 12.42
C GLY A 55 3.25 -12.31 11.08
N ALA A 56 2.43 -12.18 10.03
CA ALA A 56 2.70 -12.82 8.76
C ALA A 56 3.89 -12.19 8.01
N HIS A 57 4.90 -12.99 7.71
CA HIS A 57 6.09 -12.60 6.97
C HIS A 57 6.32 -13.51 5.76
N PRO A 58 5.53 -13.36 4.68
CA PRO A 58 5.54 -14.30 3.55
C PRO A 58 6.82 -14.21 2.69
N TYR A 59 7.59 -13.13 2.81
CA TYR A 59 8.78 -12.92 1.97
C TYR A 59 10.04 -13.32 2.72
N ARG A 60 10.62 -14.47 2.38
CA ARG A 60 11.81 -15.01 3.04
C ARG A 60 13.07 -14.77 2.21
N CYS A 61 14.15 -14.32 2.84
CA CYS A 61 15.47 -14.29 2.25
C CYS A 61 16.08 -15.71 2.25
N HIS A 62 16.37 -16.25 1.07
CA HIS A 62 16.96 -17.59 0.95
C HIS A 62 18.40 -17.69 1.45
N ARG A 63 19.13 -16.57 1.53
CA ARG A 63 20.53 -16.57 2.01
C ARG A 63 20.65 -16.63 3.54
N CYS A 64 19.81 -15.90 4.27
CA CYS A 64 19.92 -15.76 5.72
C CYS A 64 18.66 -16.20 6.50
N GLY A 65 17.61 -16.65 5.80
CA GLY A 65 16.37 -17.11 6.41
C GLY A 65 15.44 -16.03 6.97
N LYS A 66 15.89 -14.76 7.05
CA LYS A 66 15.07 -13.64 7.56
C LYS A 66 13.81 -13.45 6.72
N ALA A 67 12.68 -13.28 7.39
CA ALA A 67 11.37 -13.11 6.76
C ALA A 67 10.86 -11.66 6.94
N PHE A 68 10.13 -11.16 5.93
CA PHE A 68 9.66 -9.78 5.86
C PHE A 68 8.17 -9.73 5.51
N ALA A 69 7.48 -8.70 5.99
CA ALA A 69 6.06 -8.48 5.71
C ALA A 69 5.80 -7.88 4.31
N ARG A 70 6.82 -7.34 3.64
CA ARG A 70 6.74 -6.70 2.31
C ARG A 70 7.87 -7.18 1.39
N SER A 71 7.55 -7.40 0.11
CA SER A 71 8.52 -7.77 -0.92
C SER A 71 9.57 -6.67 -1.13
N SER A 72 9.15 -5.39 -1.12
CA SER A 72 10.06 -4.25 -1.26
C SER A 72 11.08 -4.16 -0.13
N THR A 73 10.71 -4.56 1.10
CA THR A 73 11.65 -4.65 2.22
C THR A 73 12.65 -5.77 2.02
N LEU A 74 12.22 -6.95 1.55
CA LEU A 74 13.13 -8.05 1.19
C LEU A 74 14.09 -7.62 0.07
N ALA A 75 13.58 -6.99 -1.00
CA ALA A 75 14.41 -6.52 -2.11
C ALA A 75 15.47 -5.51 -1.64
N ARG A 76 15.12 -4.60 -0.71
CA ARG A 76 16.10 -3.69 -0.09
C ARG A 76 17.12 -4.42 0.77
N HIS A 77 16.72 -5.49 1.48
CA HIS A 77 17.62 -6.30 2.28
C HIS A 77 18.61 -7.12 1.42
N GLN A 78 18.23 -7.47 0.20
CA GLN A 78 19.05 -8.29 -0.71
C GLN A 78 19.99 -7.47 -1.60
N ARG A 79 19.78 -6.16 -1.68
CA ARG A 79 20.76 -5.23 -2.28
C ARG A 79 21.96 -5.09 -1.37
#